data_AF-A0A2P5EAX4-F1
#
_entry.id   AF-A0A2P5EAX4-F1
#
_cell.length_a   1.000
_cell.length_b   1.000
_cell.length_c   1.000
_cell.angle_alpha   90.00
_cell.angle_beta   90.00
_cell.angle_gamma   90.00
#
_symmetry.space_group_name_H-M   'P 1'
#
loop_
_entity.id
_entity.type
_entity.pdbx_description
1 polymer ?
#
loop_
_entity_poly.entity_id
_entity_poly.type
_entity_poly.pdbx_seq_one_letter_code
_entity_poly.pdbx_strand_id
1 'polypeptide(L)'
;MSSFRRNILQGVNFASAGSGILRETGQHRFKEVVSLGKQIQQFAIVEGNLTEVMGPEATAAMLSKCLFLLSVGSNDLLDYSQSKSSKLPNDVYMKTLQATYHDHLKDIKSACCGGGTLNGQVPCAHFLNSTLCLNRDEYLFWDMYHPTEHASKLAALTLYGGGTSLVKPVNLSQLVAASS
;
A
#
# COMPACT_ATOMS: atom_id res chain seq x y z
N MET A 1 3.56 -24.17 -26.22
CA MET A 1 2.87 -23.19 -25.35
C MET A 1 2.96 -21.81 -25.99
N SER A 2 1.86 -21.04 -26.06
CA SER A 2 1.85 -19.69 -26.65
C SER A 2 2.73 -18.71 -25.84
N SER A 3 3.19 -17.60 -26.44
CA SER A 3 4.02 -16.60 -25.74
C SER A 3 3.33 -16.01 -24.52
N PHE A 4 2.02 -15.79 -24.61
CA PHE A 4 1.17 -15.35 -23.50
C PHE A 4 1.27 -16.30 -22.27
N ARG A 5 1.29 -17.62 -22.50
CA ARG A 5 1.41 -18.62 -21.42
C ARG A 5 2.77 -18.63 -20.73
N ARG A 6 3.85 -18.19 -21.40
CA ARG A 6 5.18 -18.10 -20.78
C ARG A 6 5.34 -16.85 -19.92
N ASN A 7 4.71 -15.74 -20.31
CA ASN A 7 4.87 -14.47 -19.62
C ASN A 7 4.12 -14.44 -18.28
N ILE A 8 2.94 -15.07 -18.19
CA ILE A 8 2.15 -15.11 -16.95
C ILE A 8 2.87 -15.88 -15.82
N LEU A 9 3.76 -16.82 -16.18
CA LEU A 9 4.55 -17.60 -15.23
C LEU A 9 5.78 -16.84 -14.70
N GLN A 10 6.12 -15.69 -15.28
CA GLN A 10 7.24 -14.84 -14.83
C GLN A 10 6.80 -13.74 -13.87
N GLY A 11 5.51 -13.39 -13.87
CA GLY A 11 4.93 -12.37 -13.00
C GLY A 11 3.77 -11.64 -13.66
N VAL A 12 2.86 -11.11 -12.85
CA VAL A 12 1.71 -10.32 -13.30
C VAL A 12 1.56 -9.11 -12.39
N ASN A 13 1.33 -7.94 -12.99
CA ASN A 13 1.09 -6.70 -12.25
C ASN A 13 -0.37 -6.25 -12.45
N PHE A 14 -1.13 -6.19 -11.36
CA PHE A 14 -2.51 -5.71 -11.34
C PHE A 14 -2.64 -4.29 -10.79
N ALA A 15 -1.55 -3.66 -10.38
CA ALA A 15 -1.57 -2.36 -9.72
C ALA A 15 -2.13 -1.27 -10.63
N SER A 16 -2.97 -0.41 -10.06
CA SER A 16 -3.52 0.77 -10.72
C SER A 16 -3.18 2.03 -9.94
N ALA A 17 -2.54 2.98 -10.62
CA ALA A 17 -2.22 4.27 -10.03
C ALA A 17 -3.50 5.01 -9.61
N GLY A 18 -3.46 5.65 -8.43
CA GLY A 18 -4.62 6.31 -7.84
C GLY A 18 -5.64 5.37 -7.19
N SER A 19 -5.46 4.04 -7.27
CA SER A 19 -6.34 3.08 -6.58
C SER A 19 -6.11 3.04 -5.08
N GLY A 20 -7.20 2.86 -4.34
CA GLY A 20 -7.19 2.61 -2.92
C GLY A 20 -7.86 1.29 -2.56
N ILE A 21 -7.93 1.04 -1.26
CA ILE A 21 -8.70 -0.03 -0.64
C ILE A 21 -10.19 0.19 -0.91
N LEU A 22 -10.66 1.44 -0.74
CA LEU A 22 -12.05 1.81 -1.01
C LEU A 22 -12.28 1.86 -2.52
N ARG A 23 -13.47 1.42 -2.93
CA ARG A 23 -13.82 1.32 -4.34
C ARG A 23 -13.85 2.70 -5.01
N GLU A 24 -14.27 3.70 -4.26
CA GLU A 24 -14.49 5.09 -4.70
C GLU A 24 -13.18 5.89 -4.79
N THR A 25 -12.11 5.42 -4.16
CA THR A 25 -10.79 6.09 -4.16
C THR A 25 -10.25 6.27 -5.56
N GLY A 26 -9.82 7.49 -5.87
CA GLY A 26 -9.26 7.90 -7.14
C GLY A 26 -10.28 8.07 -8.26
N GLN A 27 -11.53 7.61 -8.09
CA GLN A 27 -12.55 7.67 -9.15
C GLN A 27 -12.95 9.11 -9.48
N HIS A 28 -13.09 9.97 -8.47
CA HIS A 28 -13.46 11.37 -8.69
C HIS A 28 -12.33 12.19 -9.31
N ARG A 29 -11.07 11.90 -8.96
CA ARG A 29 -9.90 12.67 -9.41
C ARG A 29 -9.35 12.19 -10.74
N PHE A 30 -9.28 10.87 -10.95
CA PHE A 30 -8.57 10.26 -12.08
C PHE A 30 -9.50 9.59 -13.08
N LYS A 31 -10.80 9.42 -12.76
CA LYS A 31 -11.89 8.85 -13.58
C LYS A 31 -11.72 7.38 -13.98
N GLU A 32 -10.52 6.97 -14.38
CA GLU A 32 -10.18 5.61 -14.80
C GLU A 32 -9.21 4.97 -13.78
N VAL A 33 -9.77 4.44 -12.70
CA VAL A 33 -9.02 3.71 -11.66
C VAL A 33 -9.56 2.30 -11.54
N VAL A 34 -8.66 1.31 -11.59
CA VAL A 34 -9.01 -0.09 -11.29
C VAL A 34 -8.93 -0.25 -9.78
N SER A 35 -10.08 -0.25 -9.11
CA SER A 35 -10.15 -0.41 -7.65
C SER A 35 -9.51 -1.73 -7.20
N LEU A 36 -9.04 -1.79 -5.96
CA LEU A 36 -8.44 -3.01 -5.40
C LEU A 36 -9.35 -4.25 -5.58
N GLY A 37 -10.67 -4.08 -5.39
CA GLY A 37 -11.64 -5.16 -5.64
C GLY A 37 -11.62 -5.68 -7.08
N LYS A 38 -11.42 -4.81 -8.09
CA LYS A 38 -11.24 -5.22 -9.48
C LYS A 38 -9.87 -5.87 -9.73
N GLN A 39 -8.82 -5.41 -9.06
CA GLN A 39 -7.48 -6.03 -9.14
C GLN A 39 -7.50 -7.46 -8.60
N ILE A 40 -8.22 -7.70 -7.49
CA ILE A 40 -8.44 -9.05 -6.93
C ILE A 40 -9.24 -9.93 -7.91
N GLN A 41 -10.27 -9.38 -8.57
CA GLN A 41 -11.01 -10.12 -9.61
C GLN A 41 -10.11 -10.48 -10.80
N GLN A 42 -9.22 -9.58 -11.22
CA GLN A 42 -8.25 -9.86 -12.27
C GLN A 42 -7.27 -10.96 -11.85
N PHE A 43 -6.81 -10.96 -10.60
CA PHE A 43 -6.00 -12.04 -10.06
C PHE A 43 -6.75 -13.39 -10.09
N ALA A 44 -8.01 -13.42 -9.64
CA ALA A 44 -8.83 -14.64 -9.66
C ALA A 44 -9.04 -15.18 -11.09
N ILE A 45 -9.19 -14.30 -12.08
CA ILE A 45 -9.26 -14.69 -13.50
C ILE A 45 -7.94 -15.32 -13.95
N VAL A 46 -6.80 -14.74 -13.57
CA VAL A 46 -5.47 -15.29 -13.90
C VAL A 46 -5.25 -16.64 -13.22
N GLU A 47 -5.62 -16.79 -11.95
CA GLU A 47 -5.59 -18.07 -11.24
C GLU A 47 -6.47 -19.13 -11.92
N GLY A 48 -7.68 -18.78 -12.36
CA GLY A 48 -8.56 -19.67 -13.11
C GLY A 48 -7.94 -20.12 -14.42
N ASN A 49 -7.35 -19.20 -15.17
CA ASN A 49 -6.65 -19.50 -16.43
C ASN A 49 -5.42 -20.39 -16.20
N LEU A 50 -4.68 -20.19 -15.11
CA LEU A 50 -3.58 -21.06 -14.72
C LEU A 50 -4.10 -22.46 -14.40
N THR A 51 -5.18 -22.54 -13.60
CA THR A 51 -5.82 -23.80 -13.22
C THR A 51 -6.27 -24.61 -14.43
N GLU A 52 -6.84 -23.97 -15.45
CA GLU A 52 -7.21 -24.63 -16.70
C GLU A 52 -5.99 -25.18 -17.47
N VAL A 53 -4.85 -24.51 -17.39
CA VAL A 53 -3.65 -24.85 -18.16
C VAL A 53 -2.78 -25.92 -17.50
N MET A 54 -2.58 -25.84 -16.18
CA MET A 54 -1.67 -26.73 -15.45
C MET A 54 -2.36 -27.66 -14.45
N GLY A 55 -3.66 -27.49 -14.23
CA GLY A 55 -4.41 -28.22 -13.22
C GLY A 55 -4.38 -27.54 -11.85
N PRO A 56 -5.34 -27.90 -10.97
CA PRO A 56 -5.51 -27.26 -9.67
C PRO A 56 -4.35 -27.50 -8.71
N GLU A 57 -3.82 -28.73 -8.61
CA GLU A 57 -2.72 -29.01 -7.68
C GLU A 57 -1.43 -28.27 -8.08
N ALA A 58 -1.12 -28.24 -9.38
CA ALA A 58 0.06 -27.55 -9.89
C ALA A 58 -0.05 -26.02 -9.72
N THR A 59 -1.24 -25.45 -9.91
CA THR A 59 -1.50 -24.02 -9.72
C THR A 59 -1.33 -23.62 -8.27
N ALA A 60 -1.91 -24.39 -7.33
CA ALA A 60 -1.76 -24.14 -5.90
C ALA A 60 -0.29 -24.21 -5.46
N ALA A 61 0.46 -25.21 -5.93
CA ALA A 61 1.89 -25.37 -5.63
C ALA A 61 2.78 -24.29 -6.26
N MET A 62 2.36 -23.70 -7.39
CA MET A 62 3.02 -22.54 -7.98
C MET A 62 2.75 -21.29 -7.15
N LEU A 63 1.48 -21.00 -6.85
CA LEU A 63 1.06 -19.81 -6.11
C LEU A 63 1.66 -19.77 -4.70
N SER A 64 1.82 -20.91 -4.02
CA SER A 64 2.46 -20.97 -2.70
C SER A 64 3.94 -20.56 -2.70
N LYS A 65 4.59 -20.59 -3.88
CA LYS A 65 5.99 -20.18 -4.08
C LYS A 65 6.12 -18.77 -4.67
N CYS A 66 5.01 -18.12 -5.01
CA CYS A 66 5.02 -16.77 -5.58
C CYS A 66 5.21 -15.71 -4.50
N LEU A 67 5.93 -14.64 -4.84
CA LEU A 67 6.02 -13.43 -4.02
C LEU A 67 4.87 -12.48 -4.40
N PHE A 68 4.08 -12.07 -3.40
CA PHE A 68 3.03 -11.08 -3.56
C PHE A 68 3.46 -9.75 -2.93
N LEU A 69 3.49 -8.68 -3.74
CA LEU A 69 3.77 -7.33 -3.30
C LEU A 69 2.47 -6.51 -3.36
N LEU A 70 1.98 -6.08 -2.19
CA LEU A 70 0.80 -5.23 -2.07
C LEU A 70 1.20 -3.88 -1.46
N SER A 71 0.98 -2.81 -2.20
CA SER A 71 1.13 -1.43 -1.72
C SER A 71 -0.14 -0.66 -2.09
N VAL A 72 -1.01 -0.44 -1.10
CA VAL A 72 -2.34 0.16 -1.27
C VAL A 72 -2.76 0.85 0.03
N GLY A 73 -3.62 1.86 -0.03
CA GLY A 73 -4.12 2.59 1.16
C GLY A 73 -3.72 4.06 1.21
N SER A 74 -2.57 4.43 0.62
CA SER A 74 -2.10 5.83 0.60
C SER A 74 -3.09 6.75 -0.14
N ASN A 75 -3.65 6.29 -1.27
CA ASN A 75 -4.64 7.06 -2.01
C ASN A 75 -5.95 7.24 -1.23
N ASP A 76 -6.35 6.27 -0.39
CA ASP A 76 -7.55 6.42 0.45
C ASP A 76 -7.35 7.51 1.50
N LEU A 77 -6.16 7.56 2.09
CA LEU A 77 -5.79 8.61 3.04
C LEU A 77 -5.76 9.99 2.36
N LEU A 78 -5.24 10.06 1.14
CA LEU A 78 -5.19 11.28 0.35
C LEU A 78 -6.58 11.75 -0.08
N ASP A 79 -7.44 10.85 -0.52
CA ASP A 79 -8.82 11.19 -0.87
C ASP A 79 -9.63 11.57 0.37
N TYR A 80 -9.43 10.86 1.50
CA TYR A 80 -10.02 11.21 2.79
C TYR A 80 -9.61 12.62 3.24
N SER A 81 -8.31 12.94 3.20
CA SER A 81 -7.79 14.25 3.61
C SER A 81 -8.28 15.40 2.72
N GLN A 82 -8.64 15.10 1.46
CA GLN A 82 -9.07 16.11 0.49
C GLN A 82 -10.59 16.21 0.36
N SER A 83 -11.34 15.19 0.80
CA SER A 83 -12.80 15.26 0.87
C SER A 83 -13.21 16.09 2.08
N LYS A 84 -13.86 17.24 1.86
CA LYS A 84 -14.35 18.13 2.93
C LYS A 84 -15.53 17.54 3.74
N SER A 85 -15.77 16.22 3.73
CA SER A 85 -17.05 15.64 4.17
C SER A 85 -16.99 14.35 5.02
N SER A 86 -15.83 13.91 5.54
CA SER A 86 -15.77 12.63 6.23
C SER A 86 -16.23 12.70 7.70
N LYS A 87 -17.50 12.34 7.95
CA LYS A 87 -18.11 12.08 9.27
C LYS A 87 -17.69 10.72 9.88
N LEU A 88 -16.39 10.47 10.02
CA LEU A 88 -15.86 9.42 10.89
C LEU A 88 -14.89 10.10 11.86
N PRO A 89 -14.99 9.85 13.18
CA PRO A 89 -14.23 10.61 14.12
C PRO A 89 -12.75 10.28 13.92
N ASN A 90 -11.98 11.32 13.56
CA ASN A 90 -10.55 11.27 13.26
C ASN A 90 -9.72 10.66 14.39
N ASP A 91 -10.30 10.49 15.58
CA ASP A 91 -9.59 10.11 16.79
C ASP A 91 -9.22 8.63 16.83
N VAL A 92 -10.07 7.69 16.39
CA VAL A 92 -9.77 6.25 16.51
C VAL A 92 -8.68 5.82 15.52
N TYR A 93 -8.77 6.27 14.27
CA TYR A 93 -7.79 5.94 13.23
C TYR A 93 -6.43 6.59 13.52
N MET A 94 -6.43 7.89 13.82
CA MET A 94 -5.19 8.59 14.20
C MET A 94 -4.62 8.04 15.51
N LYS A 95 -5.43 7.72 16.53
CA LYS A 95 -4.93 7.08 17.76
C LYS A 95 -4.30 5.72 17.49
N THR A 96 -4.85 4.92 16.57
CA THR A 96 -4.32 3.59 16.26
C THR A 96 -3.00 3.70 15.50
N LEU A 97 -2.94 4.57 14.49
CA LEU A 97 -1.72 4.82 13.70
C LEU A 97 -0.65 5.49 14.56
N GLN A 98 -1.05 6.46 15.38
CA GLN A 98 -0.20 7.12 16.36
C GLN A 98 0.29 6.11 17.38
N ALA A 99 -0.54 5.26 17.99
CA ALA A 99 -0.11 4.22 18.93
C ALA A 99 0.82 3.16 18.30
N THR A 100 0.63 2.85 17.01
CA THR A 100 1.44 1.85 16.29
C THR A 100 2.84 2.38 15.95
N TYR A 101 2.94 3.67 15.62
CA TYR A 101 4.20 4.29 15.20
C TYR A 101 4.78 5.26 16.25
N HIS A 102 4.12 5.41 17.40
CA HIS A 102 4.42 6.42 18.43
C HIS A 102 5.88 6.42 18.86
N ASP A 103 6.46 5.22 18.97
CA ASP A 103 7.80 5.03 19.51
C ASP A 103 8.89 5.17 18.43
N HIS A 104 8.50 5.24 17.16
CA HIS A 104 9.42 5.21 16.03
C HIS A 104 9.38 6.48 15.17
N LEU A 105 8.23 7.17 15.10
CA LEU A 105 8.03 8.37 14.28
C LEU A 105 7.59 9.54 15.17
N LYS A 106 8.32 10.65 15.11
CA LYS A 106 8.06 11.85 15.92
C LYS A 106 7.07 12.81 15.27
N ASP A 107 7.08 12.90 13.94
CA ASP A 107 6.14 13.72 13.17
C ASP A 107 5.35 12.86 12.17
N ILE A 108 4.10 12.62 12.52
CA ILE A 108 3.16 11.84 11.70
C ILE A 108 2.19 12.72 10.90
N LYS A 109 2.36 14.05 10.95
CA LYS A 109 1.40 15.01 10.37
C LYS A 109 2.03 15.83 9.25
N SER A 110 3.30 16.18 9.39
CA SER A 110 4.01 16.99 8.41
C SER A 110 4.78 16.11 7.41
N ALA A 111 5.01 16.64 6.21
CA ALA A 111 5.91 16.03 5.24
C ALA A 111 7.36 16.47 5.50
N CYS A 112 8.31 15.57 5.28
CA CYS A 112 9.73 15.89 5.39
C CYS A 112 10.17 16.88 4.29
N CYS A 113 9.66 16.75 3.08
CA CYS A 113 10.01 17.57 1.92
C CYS A 113 8.78 18.17 1.25
N GLY A 114 8.76 19.49 1.09
CA GLY A 114 7.68 20.18 0.40
C GLY A 114 7.58 21.65 0.80
N GLY A 115 6.37 22.14 1.02
CA GLY A 115 6.14 23.52 1.44
C GLY A 115 4.68 23.81 1.74
N GLY A 116 4.41 25.01 2.28
CA GLY A 116 3.08 25.41 2.74
C GLY A 116 2.69 24.74 4.06
N THR A 117 1.39 24.63 4.33
CA THR A 117 0.88 24.06 5.58
C THR A 117 1.34 22.61 5.77
N LEU A 118 1.89 22.30 6.95
CA LEU A 118 2.47 20.98 7.29
C LEU A 118 3.52 20.49 6.29
N ASN A 119 4.15 21.41 5.54
CA ASN A 119 5.09 21.11 4.47
C ASN A 119 4.50 20.23 3.33
N GLY A 120 3.17 20.11 3.24
CA GLY A 120 2.49 19.13 2.38
C GLY A 120 1.61 19.72 1.27
N GLN A 121 1.82 20.98 0.87
CA GLN A 121 1.03 21.64 -0.19
C GLN A 121 1.83 21.91 -1.46
N VAL A 122 3.14 22.10 -1.31
CA VAL A 122 4.05 22.31 -2.43
C VAL A 122 4.80 21.02 -2.72
N PRO A 123 4.87 20.56 -3.99
CA PRO A 123 5.66 19.40 -4.36
C PRO A 123 7.11 19.50 -3.87
N CYS A 124 7.71 18.38 -3.49
CA CYS A 124 9.12 18.29 -3.15
C CYS A 124 9.97 18.46 -4.42
N ALA A 125 10.37 19.69 -4.72
CA ALA A 125 11.13 20.02 -5.92
C ALA A 125 12.06 21.21 -5.67
N HIS A 126 13.32 21.08 -6.09
CA HIS A 126 14.35 22.11 -5.89
C HIS A 126 13.95 23.48 -6.48
N PHE A 127 13.29 23.50 -7.65
CA PHE A 127 12.87 24.74 -8.31
C PHE A 127 11.69 25.45 -7.62
N LEU A 128 11.03 24.81 -6.65
CA LEU A 128 9.93 25.39 -5.86
C LEU A 128 10.38 25.88 -4.48
N ASN A 129 11.69 25.91 -4.21
CA ASN A 129 12.27 26.24 -2.90
C ASN A 129 11.65 25.42 -1.75
N SER A 130 11.44 24.13 -1.98
CA SER A 130 10.90 23.22 -0.97
C SER A 130 11.80 23.15 0.26
N THR A 131 11.18 23.05 1.43
CA THR A 131 11.88 22.84 2.71
C THR A 131 12.05 21.35 2.96
N LEU A 132 13.22 20.96 3.44
CA LEU A 132 13.58 19.58 3.76
C LEU A 132 13.81 19.43 5.27
N CYS A 133 13.30 18.36 5.86
CA CYS A 133 13.48 18.04 7.27
C CYS A 133 14.91 17.59 7.56
N LEU A 134 15.35 17.76 8.82
CA LEU A 134 16.69 17.39 9.26
C LEU A 134 16.88 15.87 9.33
N ASN A 135 15.89 15.15 9.86
CA ASN A 135 15.95 13.71 10.04
C ASN A 135 14.70 13.03 9.46
N ARG A 136 14.90 12.23 8.40
CA ARG A 136 13.82 11.54 7.67
C ARG A 136 13.22 10.40 8.48
N ASP A 137 13.99 9.82 9.39
CA ASP A 137 13.56 8.69 10.20
C ASP A 137 12.50 9.08 11.24
N GLU A 138 12.36 10.38 11.50
CA GLU A 138 11.38 10.90 12.44
C GLU A 138 10.01 11.18 11.80
N TYR A 139 9.92 11.14 10.47
CA TYR A 139 8.73 11.56 9.74
C TYR A 139 7.99 10.35 9.14
N LEU A 140 6.66 10.35 9.25
CA LEU A 140 5.83 9.39 8.52
C LEU A 140 5.87 9.68 7.02
N PHE A 141 5.71 10.95 6.64
CA PHE A 141 5.59 11.38 5.25
C PHE A 141 6.89 11.97 4.71
N TRP A 142 7.33 11.49 3.55
CA TRP A 142 8.42 12.08 2.79
C TRP A 142 7.98 13.35 2.07
N ASP A 143 6.88 13.28 1.31
CA ASP A 143 6.25 14.42 0.65
C ASP A 143 4.74 14.38 0.92
N MET A 144 3.95 15.16 0.19
CA MET A 144 2.49 15.21 0.36
C MET A 144 1.75 13.90 0.02
N TYR A 145 2.43 12.88 -0.51
CA TYR A 145 1.85 11.64 -1.01
C TYR A 145 2.51 10.38 -0.44
N HIS A 146 3.83 10.40 -0.27
CA HIS A 146 4.64 9.22 -0.04
C HIS A 146 5.13 9.15 1.41
N PRO A 147 5.22 7.94 2.00
CA PRO A 147 5.90 7.73 3.27
C PRO A 147 7.42 7.88 3.13
N THR A 148 8.11 8.12 4.24
CA THR A 148 9.57 8.02 4.28
C THR A 148 10.03 6.56 4.09
N GLU A 149 11.28 6.38 3.71
CA GLU A 149 11.90 5.05 3.66
C GLU A 149 11.81 4.36 5.02
N HIS A 150 12.05 5.09 6.10
CA HIS A 150 11.95 4.59 7.47
C HIS A 150 10.55 4.09 7.80
N ALA A 151 9.53 4.90 7.54
CA ALA A 151 8.14 4.51 7.74
C ALA A 151 7.76 3.27 6.91
N SER A 152 8.21 3.22 5.66
CA SER A 152 7.98 2.07 4.77
C SER A 152 8.64 0.79 5.31
N LYS A 153 9.85 0.90 5.85
CA LYS A 153 10.58 -0.21 6.48
C LYS A 153 9.86 -0.72 7.73
N LEU A 154 9.37 0.17 8.59
CA LEU A 154 8.59 -0.21 9.77
C LEU A 154 7.30 -0.94 9.38
N ALA A 155 6.59 -0.44 8.36
CA ALA A 155 5.39 -1.09 7.84
C ALA A 155 5.70 -2.49 7.29
N ALA A 156 6.79 -2.64 6.52
CA ALA A 156 7.21 -3.94 5.99
C ALA A 156 7.58 -4.95 7.10
N LEU A 157 8.34 -4.51 8.11
CA LEU A 157 8.67 -5.35 9.28
C LEU A 157 7.42 -5.77 10.05
N THR A 158 6.47 -4.86 10.21
CA THR A 158 5.18 -5.12 10.87
C THR A 158 4.37 -6.13 10.07
N LEU A 159 4.25 -5.97 8.75
CA LEU A 159 3.56 -6.94 7.89
C LEU A 159 4.23 -8.32 7.89
N TYR A 160 5.57 -8.35 7.99
CA TYR A 160 6.32 -9.60 7.98
C TYR A 160 6.20 -10.39 9.29
N GLY A 161 6.44 -9.73 10.42
CA GLY A 161 6.56 -10.40 11.74
C GLY A 161 5.72 -9.79 12.86
N GLY A 162 4.89 -8.79 12.57
CA GLY A 162 4.07 -8.11 13.56
C GLY A 162 3.03 -9.03 14.21
N GLY A 163 2.68 -8.72 15.46
CA GLY A 163 1.69 -9.47 16.22
C GLY A 163 0.28 -9.36 15.62
N THR A 164 -0.61 -10.25 16.04
CA THR A 164 -1.97 -10.30 15.46
C THR A 164 -2.80 -9.06 15.73
N SER A 165 -2.43 -8.18 16.67
CA SER A 165 -3.07 -6.88 16.87
C SER A 165 -2.87 -5.91 15.69
N LEU A 166 -1.79 -6.10 14.93
CA LEU A 166 -1.39 -5.24 13.80
C LEU A 166 -1.63 -5.90 12.45
N VAL A 167 -1.50 -7.23 12.38
CA VAL A 167 -1.67 -7.99 11.14
C VAL A 167 -2.62 -9.15 11.38
N LYS A 168 -3.76 -9.17 10.69
CA LYS A 168 -4.79 -10.20 10.81
C LYS A 168 -4.98 -10.94 9.48
N PRO A 169 -5.30 -12.26 9.50
CA PRO A 169 -5.37 -13.11 10.69
C PRO A 169 -3.99 -13.58 11.19
N VAL A 170 -2.99 -13.66 10.31
CA VAL A 170 -1.60 -14.06 10.59
C VAL A 170 -0.64 -13.18 9.78
N ASN A 171 0.60 -13.00 10.23
CA ASN A 171 1.62 -12.23 9.50
C ASN A 171 2.29 -13.04 8.38
N LEU A 172 3.07 -12.38 7.50
CA LEU A 172 3.66 -13.07 6.33
C LEU A 172 4.62 -14.21 6.73
N SER A 173 5.41 -14.05 7.81
CA SER A 173 6.30 -15.12 8.28
C SER A 173 5.54 -16.37 8.70
N GLN A 174 4.39 -16.19 9.36
CA GLN A 174 3.49 -17.27 9.77
C GLN A 174 2.79 -17.91 8.57
N LEU A 175 2.36 -17.08 7.60
CA LEU A 175 1.75 -17.57 6.36
C LEU A 175 2.71 -18.45 5.57
N VAL A 176 3.97 -18.03 5.44
CA VAL A 176 5.03 -18.79 4.75
C VAL A 176 5.35 -20.09 5.50
N ALA A 177 5.48 -20.02 6.82
CA ALA A 177 5.74 -21.20 7.65
C ALA A 177 4.59 -22.23 7.60
N ALA A 178 3.34 -21.78 7.49
CA ALA A 178 2.17 -22.65 7.37
C ALA A 178 2.03 -23.33 5.99
N SER A 179 2.80 -22.87 4.99
CA SER A 179 2.79 -23.38 3.62
C SER A 179 3.98 -24.29 3.31
N SER A 180 4.80 -24.61 4.31
CA SER A 180 6.04 -25.39 4.21
C SER A 180 5.87 -26.81 4.75
#